data_AF-A0A838S034-F1
#
_entry.id   AF-A0A838S034-F1
#
_cell.length_a   1.000
_cell.length_b   1.000
_cell.length_c   1.000
_cell.angle_alpha   90.00
_cell.angle_beta   90.00
_cell.angle_gamma   90.00
#
_symmetry.space_group_name_H-M   'P 1'
#
loop_
_entity.id
_entity.type
_entity.pdbx_description
1 polymer ?
#
loop_
_entity_poly.entity_id
_entity_poly.type
_entity_poly.pdbx_seq_one_letter_code
_entity_poly.pdbx_strand_id
1 'polypeptide(L)'
;MSPLLLEKISKDFATIWTTIDPIGNVALFAGLTASLTRTERRRTALRASLYAAVIMVVSVVAGQIILDAIGIHLHSLKVAGGIILFLFGLQMLFGQADANPGSPEAGRDLA
;
A
#
# COMPACT_ATOMS: atom_id res chain seq x y z
N MET A 1 -12.87 4.47 -34.32
CA MET A 1 -12.60 3.85 -33.01
C MET A 1 -13.43 4.61 -32.00
N SER A 2 -14.44 3.96 -31.42
CA SER A 2 -15.49 4.64 -30.63
C SER A 2 -14.89 5.36 -29.41
N PRO A 3 -15.22 6.64 -29.17
CA PRO A 3 -14.71 7.41 -28.02
C PRO A 3 -14.95 6.72 -26.66
N LEU A 4 -15.96 5.86 -26.59
CA LEU A 4 -16.26 4.98 -25.45
C LEU A 4 -15.12 4.01 -25.08
N LEU A 5 -14.35 3.51 -26.06
CA LEU A 5 -13.22 2.60 -25.77
C LEU A 5 -12.06 3.35 -25.12
N LEU A 6 -11.79 4.58 -25.57
CA LEU A 6 -10.73 5.42 -25.00
C LEU A 6 -11.06 5.80 -23.56
N GLU A 7 -12.31 6.15 -23.28
CA GLU A 7 -12.78 6.45 -21.92
C GLU A 7 -12.70 5.23 -21.00
N LYS A 8 -13.06 4.05 -21.50
CA LYS A 8 -12.98 2.82 -20.70
C LYS A 8 -11.54 2.47 -20.35
N ILE A 9 -10.65 2.51 -21.35
CA ILE A 9 -9.23 2.19 -21.16
C ILE A 9 -8.57 3.17 -20.19
N SER A 10 -8.87 4.48 -20.30
CA SER A 10 -8.28 5.48 -19.40
C SER A 10 -8.72 5.29 -17.94
N LYS A 11 -10.00 4.98 -17.70
CA LYS A 11 -10.52 4.72 -16.36
C LYS A 11 -9.95 3.43 -15.75
N ASP A 12 -9.92 2.35 -16.53
CA ASP A 12 -9.39 1.06 -16.08
C ASP A 12 -7.87 1.19 -15.80
N PHE A 13 -7.14 1.92 -16.65
CA PHE A 13 -5.74 2.27 -16.43
C PHE A 13 -5.53 3.08 -15.15
N ALA A 14 -6.27 4.17 -14.95
CA ALA A 14 -6.14 5.03 -13.77
C ALA A 14 -6.47 4.28 -12.46
N THR A 15 -7.44 3.37 -12.51
CA THR A 15 -7.81 2.51 -11.38
C THR A 15 -6.66 1.59 -11.00
N ILE A 16 -6.09 0.86 -11.98
CA ILE A 16 -4.98 -0.06 -11.74
C ILE A 16 -3.72 0.71 -11.31
N TRP A 17 -3.43 1.85 -11.94
CA TRP A 17 -2.29 2.70 -11.61
C TRP A 17 -2.33 3.18 -10.16
N THR A 18 -3.46 3.75 -9.74
CA THR A 18 -3.65 4.23 -8.36
C THR A 18 -3.64 3.08 -7.35
N THR A 19 -4.20 1.91 -7.71
CA THR A 19 -4.26 0.75 -6.82
C THR A 19 -2.90 0.10 -6.61
N ILE A 20 -2.06 0.02 -7.65
CA ILE A 20 -0.73 -0.59 -7.57
C ILE A 20 0.27 0.33 -6.85
N ASP A 21 0.04 1.64 -6.86
CA ASP A 21 0.98 2.65 -6.35
C ASP A 21 2.43 2.40 -6.83
N PRO A 22 2.69 2.51 -8.15
CA PRO A 22 4.01 2.19 -8.70
C PRO A 22 5.10 3.13 -8.17
N ILE A 23 4.76 4.38 -7.86
CA ILE A 23 5.73 5.38 -7.39
C ILE A 23 6.16 5.05 -5.96
N GLY A 24 5.20 4.84 -5.05
CA GLY A 24 5.49 4.48 -3.66
C GLY A 24 6.24 3.14 -3.58
N ASN A 25 5.80 2.14 -4.33
CA ASN A 25 6.43 0.82 -4.32
C ASN A 25 7.85 0.80 -4.89
N VAL A 26 8.14 1.56 -5.95
CA VAL A 26 9.51 1.68 -6.49
C VAL A 26 10.42 2.40 -5.51
N ALA A 27 9.95 3.50 -4.89
CA ALA A 27 10.72 4.23 -3.88
C ALA A 27 11.02 3.38 -2.64
N LEU A 28 10.01 2.67 -2.13
CA LEU A 28 10.14 1.75 -1.01
C LEU A 28 11.11 0.61 -1.33
N PHE A 29 10.97 -0.03 -2.49
CA PHE A 29 11.87 -1.10 -2.92
C PHE A 29 13.29 -0.60 -3.11
N ALA A 30 13.49 0.58 -3.70
CA ALA A 30 14.80 1.19 -3.86
C ALA A 30 15.47 1.48 -2.51
N GLY A 31 14.73 2.02 -1.53
CA GLY A 31 15.22 2.27 -0.18
C GLY A 31 15.59 0.99 0.56
N LEU A 32 14.71 -0.02 0.55
CA LEU A 32 14.92 -1.28 1.26
C LEU A 32 15.99 -2.18 0.63
N THR A 33 16.28 -2.01 -0.66
CA THR A 33 17.27 -2.84 -1.39
C THR A 33 18.58 -2.11 -1.71
N ALA A 34 18.78 -0.90 -1.16
CA ALA A 34 19.95 -0.06 -1.46
C ALA A 34 21.29 -0.72 -1.09
N SER A 35 21.34 -1.53 -0.03
CA SER A 35 22.55 -2.22 0.44
C SER A 35 22.79 -3.59 -0.20
N LEU A 36 21.87 -4.09 -1.04
CA LEU A 36 21.94 -5.45 -1.60
C LEU A 36 22.74 -5.49 -2.91
N THR A 37 23.39 -6.62 -3.17
CA THR A 37 24.03 -6.86 -4.48
C THR A 37 22.96 -7.03 -5.58
N ARG A 38 23.35 -6.85 -6.85
CA ARG A 38 22.41 -6.97 -8.00
C ARG A 38 21.70 -8.33 -8.05
N THR A 39 22.41 -9.40 -7.69
CA THR A 39 21.88 -10.77 -7.68
C THR A 39 20.85 -10.95 -6.55
N GLU A 40 21.15 -10.45 -5.35
CA GLU A 40 20.23 -10.49 -4.21
C GLU A 40 19.00 -9.64 -4.46
N ARG A 41 19.17 -8.43 -5.00
CA ARG A 41 18.07 -7.53 -5.36
C ARG A 41 17.08 -8.18 -6.31
N ARG A 42 17.55 -8.89 -7.34
CA ARG A 42 16.68 -9.62 -8.29
C ARG A 42 15.96 -10.79 -7.63
N ARG A 43 16.62 -11.53 -6.74
CA ARG A 43 16.00 -12.62 -5.98
C ARG A 43 14.92 -12.10 -5.02
N THR A 44 15.19 -10.99 -4.35
CA THR A 44 14.24 -10.30 -3.47
C THR A 44 13.04 -9.81 -4.25
N ALA A 45 13.24 -9.21 -5.44
CA ALA A 45 12.13 -8.79 -6.30
C ALA A 45 11.20 -9.96 -6.65
N LEU A 46 11.76 -11.09 -7.11
CA LEU A 46 10.96 -12.28 -7.45
C LEU A 46 10.18 -12.84 -6.25
N ARG A 47 10.82 -12.89 -5.07
CA ARG A 47 10.17 -13.34 -3.83
C ARG A 47 9.06 -12.39 -3.40
N ALA A 48 9.32 -11.08 -3.42
CA ALA A 48 8.34 -10.07 -3.07
C ALA A 48 7.12 -10.14 -4.01
N SER A 49 7.35 -10.28 -5.32
CA SER A 49 6.26 -10.48 -6.29
C SER A 49 5.47 -11.77 -6.03
N LEU A 50 6.14 -12.87 -5.71
CA LEU A 50 5.48 -14.14 -5.37
C LEU A 50 4.62 -14.00 -4.11
N TYR A 51 5.16 -13.40 -3.04
CA TYR A 51 4.43 -13.17 -1.80
C TYR A 51 3.24 -12.25 -2.02
N ALA A 52 3.41 -11.14 -2.75
CA ALA A 52 2.31 -10.25 -3.11
C ALA A 52 1.22 -10.99 -3.89
N ALA A 53 1.58 -11.82 -4.87
CA ALA A 53 0.62 -12.61 -5.64
C ALA A 53 -0.16 -13.60 -4.75
N VAL A 54 0.52 -14.33 -3.87
CA VAL A 54 -0.13 -15.27 -2.93
C VAL A 54 -1.05 -14.51 -1.98
N ILE A 55 -0.58 -13.40 -1.39
CA ILE A 55 -1.37 -12.58 -0.47
C ILE A 55 -2.61 -12.04 -1.19
N MET A 56 -2.48 -11.52 -2.41
CA MET A 56 -3.63 -11.03 -3.19
C MET A 56 -4.65 -12.13 -3.47
N VAL A 57 -4.22 -13.31 -3.93
CA VAL A 57 -5.13 -14.43 -4.20
C VAL A 57 -5.85 -14.87 -2.93
N VAL A 58 -5.12 -15.07 -1.84
CA VAL A 58 -5.70 -15.45 -0.55
C VAL A 58 -6.65 -14.37 -0.04
N SER A 59 -6.29 -13.09 -0.17
CA SER A 59 -7.10 -11.97 0.31
C SER A 59 -8.40 -11.81 -0.49
N VAL A 60 -8.37 -12.04 -1.81
CA VAL A 60 -9.59 -12.01 -2.64
C VAL A 60 -10.52 -13.16 -2.27
N VAL A 61 -10.00 -14.37 -2.09
CA VAL A 61 -10.82 -15.54 -1.74
C VAL A 61 -11.35 -15.44 -0.31
N ALA A 62 -10.47 -15.20 0.66
CA ALA A 62 -10.85 -15.08 2.07
C ALA A 62 -11.72 -13.85 2.32
N GLY A 63 -11.42 -12.73 1.68
CA GLY A 63 -12.19 -11.49 1.80
C GLY A 63 -13.64 -11.69 1.37
N GLN A 64 -13.86 -12.34 0.22
CA GLN A 64 -15.22 -12.65 -0.25
C GLN A 64 -15.98 -13.53 0.75
N ILE A 65 -15.33 -14.58 1.27
CA ILE A 65 -15.94 -15.48 2.27
C ILE A 65 -16.34 -14.71 3.53
N ILE A 66 -15.47 -13.83 4.02
CA ILE A 66 -15.72 -13.03 5.23
C ILE A 66 -16.86 -12.02 4.99
N LEU A 67 -16.85 -11.34 3.85
CA LEU A 67 -17.91 -10.40 3.45
C LEU A 67 -19.28 -11.09 3.43
N ASP A 68 -19.36 -12.26 2.80
CA ASP A 68 -20.60 -13.04 2.70
C ASP A 68 -21.05 -13.57 4.07
N ALA A 69 -20.11 -14.00 4.92
CA ALA A 69 -20.41 -14.49 6.27
C ALA A 69 -21.01 -13.40 7.19
N ILE A 70 -20.62 -12.14 7.00
CA ILE A 70 -21.13 -11.00 7.78
C ILE A 70 -22.34 -10.35 7.07
N GLY A 71 -22.70 -10.80 5.86
CA GLY A 71 -23.82 -10.26 5.09
C GLY A 71 -23.55 -8.86 4.50
N ILE A 72 -22.29 -8.54 4.21
CA ILE A 72 -21.88 -7.23 3.70
C ILE A 72 -21.50 -7.33 2.22
N HIS A 73 -21.99 -6.39 1.41
CA HIS A 73 -21.62 -6.29 0.01
C HIS A 73 -20.28 -5.57 -0.20
N LEU A 74 -19.58 -5.94 -1.27
CA LEU A 74 -18.34 -5.28 -1.70
C LEU A 74 -18.49 -3.75 -1.87
N HIS A 75 -19.68 -3.28 -2.23
CA HIS A 75 -19.96 -1.84 -2.36
C HIS A 75 -19.83 -1.12 -1.01
N SER A 76 -20.36 -1.71 0.07
CA SER A 76 -20.24 -1.17 1.42
C SER A 76 -18.79 -1.12 1.89
N LEU A 77 -17.99 -2.15 1.57
CA LEU A 77 -16.55 -2.16 1.87
C LEU A 77 -15.80 -1.02 1.14
N LYS A 78 -16.13 -0.77 -0.13
CA LYS A 78 -15.54 0.34 -0.90
C LYS A 78 -15.85 1.69 -0.27
N VAL A 79 -17.09 1.91 0.18
CA VAL A 79 -17.49 3.15 0.86
C VAL A 79 -16.73 3.30 2.18
N ALA A 80 -16.69 2.25 3.01
CA ALA A 80 -15.96 2.26 4.28
C ALA A 80 -14.45 2.52 4.08
N GLY A 81 -13.83 1.87 3.09
CA GLY A 81 -12.43 2.09 2.75
C GLY A 81 -12.14 3.53 2.30
N GLY A 82 -13.06 4.14 1.54
CA GLY A 82 -12.97 5.56 1.17
C GLY A 82 -13.03 6.49 2.37
N ILE A 83 -13.90 6.21 3.34
CA ILE A 83 -13.99 6.98 4.60
C ILE A 83 -12.68 6.85 5.39
N ILE A 84 -12.14 5.63 5.53
CA ILE A 84 -10.87 5.40 6.24
C ILE A 84 -9.72 6.16 5.57
N LEU A 85 -9.62 6.08 4.24
CA LEU A 85 -8.58 6.80 3.50
C LEU A 85 -8.72 8.33 3.64
N PHE A 86 -9.95 8.84 3.62
CA PHE A 86 -10.22 10.26 3.86
C PHE A 86 -9.78 10.67 5.27
N LEU A 87 -10.11 9.88 6.29
CA LEU A 87 -9.70 10.14 7.68
C LEU A 87 -8.18 10.08 7.86
N PHE A 88 -7.50 9.11 7.23
CA PHE A 88 -6.03 9.06 7.23
C PHE A 88 -5.42 10.26 6.53
N GLY A 89 -5.95 10.68 5.38
CA GLY A 89 -5.51 11.90 4.71
C GLY A 89 -5.69 13.15 5.58
N LEU A 90 -6.84 13.28 6.26
CA LEU A 90 -7.09 14.36 7.21
C LEU A 90 -6.13 14.31 8.40
N GLN A 91 -5.87 13.12 8.96
CA GLN A 91 -4.93 12.94 10.06
C GLN A 91 -3.50 13.31 9.65
N MET A 92 -3.08 12.96 8.43
CA MET A 92 -1.77 13.33 7.88
C MET A 92 -1.67 14.85 7.63
N LEU A 93 -2.76 15.49 7.19
CA LEU A 93 -2.79 16.93 6.92
C LEU A 93 -2.79 17.78 8.20
N PHE A 94 -3.63 17.39 9.17
CA PHE A 94 -3.80 18.15 10.42
C PHE A 94 -2.86 17.71 11.53
N GLY A 95 -2.12 16.61 11.31
CA GLY A 95 -0.98 16.12 12.09
C GLY A 95 -1.13 16.30 13.60
N GLN A 96 -1.34 15.23 14.35
CA GLN A 96 -1.16 15.27 15.81
C GLN A 96 0.20 15.90 16.13
N ALA A 97 0.14 17.12 16.65
CA ALA A 97 1.26 17.94 17.08
C ALA A 97 1.82 17.47 18.43
N ASP A 98 1.75 16.17 18.72
CA ASP A 98 2.14 15.61 20.02
C ASP A 98 2.95 14.32 19.83
N ALA A 99 4.20 14.48 19.37
CA ALA A 99 5.24 13.47 19.55
C ALA A 99 6.62 14.14 19.61
N ASN A 100 6.95 14.75 20.75
CA ASN A 100 8.32 15.02 21.18
C ASN A 100 8.35 15.02 22.72
N PRO A 101 9.44 14.69 23.44
CA PRO A 101 10.72 14.08 23.07
C PRO A 101 11.06 12.85 23.95
N GLY A 102 11.53 11.76 23.34
CA GLY A 102 12.00 10.57 24.04
C GLY A 102 13.50 10.33 23.96
N SER A 103 14.33 11.38 23.98
CA SER A 103 15.77 11.25 24.20
C SER A 103 16.09 11.43 25.67
N PRO A 104 16.61 10.38 26.32
CA PRO A 104 17.84 10.55 27.10
C PRO A 104 18.91 9.64 26.50
N GLU A 105 19.74 10.18 25.59
CA GLU A 105 21.09 9.65 25.41
C GLU A 105 21.90 10.03 26.65
N ALA A 106 21.69 9.27 27.73
CA ALA A 106 22.53 9.30 28.92
C ALA A 106 23.78 8.45 28.66
N GLY A 107 24.96 9.05 28.80
CA GLY A 107 26.19 8.29 29.10
C GLY A 107 27.25 8.21 27.99
N ARG A 108 27.58 9.33 27.34
CA ARG A 108 28.79 9.44 26.51
C ARG A 108 29.74 10.56 26.98
N ASP A 109 29.85 10.71 28.30
CA ASP A 109 30.99 11.40 28.95
C ASP A 109 31.83 10.34 29.68
N LEU A 110 32.68 9.66 28.90
CA LEU A 110 33.85 8.92 29.36
C LEU A 110 35.00 9.29 28.43
N ALA A 111 35.64 10.43 28.71
CA ALA A 111 36.97 10.80 28.23
C ALA A 111 37.62 11.70 29.28
#